data_AF-A0A6G3X8D1-F1
#
_entry.id   AF-A0A6G3X8D1-F1
#
_cell.length_a   1.000
_cell.length_b   1.000
_cell.length_c   1.000
_cell.angle_alpha   90.00
_cell.angle_beta   90.00
_cell.angle_gamma   90.00
#
_symmetry.space_group_name_H-M   'P 1'
#
loop_
_entity.id
_entity.type
_entity.pdbx_description
1 polymer ?
#
loop_
_entity_poly.entity_id
_entity_poly.type
_entity_poly.pdbx_seq_one_letter_code
_entity_poly.pdbx_strand_id
1 'polypeptide(L)'
;AGWLQGPMDAAAWEAVMPSMGTMALVRNLRNFDEAGVRDEVAAAAAARISDPEAVAASRQFPFRYLAAYRHAPSLRWAHPL
;
A
#
# COMPACT_ATOMS: atom_id res chain seq x y z
N ALA A 1 -10.15 11.07 17.96
CA ALA A 1 -9.33 9.86 17.77
C ALA A 1 -10.21 8.67 18.12
N GLY A 2 -10.84 8.06 17.12
CA GLY A 2 -11.87 7.04 17.28
C GLY A 2 -11.28 5.64 17.20
N TRP A 3 -11.85 4.74 18.02
CA TRP A 3 -11.78 3.26 18.07
C TRP A 3 -10.44 2.52 18.02
N LEU A 4 -9.38 3.08 17.42
CA LEU A 4 -8.02 2.54 17.47
C LEU A 4 -7.24 3.22 18.60
N GLN A 5 -6.84 2.45 19.60
CA GLN A 5 -5.94 2.86 20.69
C GLN A 5 -4.48 2.94 20.21
N GLY A 6 -4.23 3.52 19.04
CA GLY A 6 -2.90 3.58 18.41
C GLY A 6 -2.93 3.45 16.88
N PRO A 7 -1.77 3.47 16.19
CA PRO A 7 -1.68 3.05 14.78
C PRO A 7 -2.03 1.56 14.63
N MET A 8 -2.51 1.17 13.45
CA MET A 8 -2.75 -0.24 13.13
C MET A 8 -1.43 -1.02 13.10
N ASP A 9 -1.41 -2.19 13.74
CA ASP A 9 -0.27 -3.12 13.67
C ASP A 9 -0.25 -3.90 12.34
N ALA A 10 0.79 -4.70 12.13
CA ALA A 10 0.93 -5.52 10.92
C ALA A 10 -0.28 -6.43 10.68
N ALA A 11 -0.75 -7.13 11.71
CA ALA A 11 -1.84 -8.08 11.59
C ALA A 11 -3.15 -7.38 11.18
N ALA A 12 -3.43 -6.22 11.75
CA ALA A 12 -4.59 -5.41 11.39
C ALA A 12 -4.49 -4.90 9.95
N TRP A 13 -3.31 -4.44 9.51
CA TRP A 13 -3.10 -4.04 8.11
C TRP A 13 -3.27 -5.20 7.14
N GLU A 14 -2.63 -6.33 7.41
CA GLU A 14 -2.70 -7.52 6.56
C GLU A 14 -4.13 -8.04 6.40
N ALA A 15 -4.97 -7.92 7.44
CA ALA A 15 -6.37 -8.31 7.37
C ALA A 15 -7.19 -7.43 6.41
N VAL A 16 -6.88 -6.14 6.31
CA VAL A 16 -7.67 -5.19 5.50
C VAL A 16 -7.11 -4.97 4.10
N MET A 17 -5.80 -5.09 3.89
CA MET A 17 -5.11 -4.85 2.62
C MET A 17 -5.75 -5.58 1.41
N PRO A 18 -6.16 -6.86 1.50
CA PRO A 18 -6.77 -7.57 0.38
C PRO A 18 -8.07 -6.94 -0.15
N SER A 19 -8.79 -6.21 0.71
CA SER A 19 -10.05 -5.54 0.35
C SER A 19 -9.87 -4.10 -0.14
N MET A 20 -8.65 -3.56 -0.05
CA MET A 20 -8.39 -2.17 -0.39
C MET A 20 -8.37 -1.91 -1.90
N GLY A 21 -9.01 -0.81 -2.30
CA GLY A 21 -8.83 -0.26 -3.65
C GLY A 21 -7.43 0.32 -3.85
N THR A 22 -7.01 0.44 -5.11
CA THR A 22 -5.69 0.95 -5.52
C THR A 22 -5.32 2.27 -4.84
N MET A 23 -6.27 3.21 -4.71
CA MET A 23 -6.03 4.49 -4.04
C MET A 23 -5.66 4.33 -2.55
N ALA A 24 -6.34 3.42 -1.85
CA ALA A 24 -6.09 3.18 -0.43
C ALA A 24 -4.73 2.50 -0.23
N LEU A 25 -4.36 1.56 -1.10
CA LEU A 25 -3.05 0.92 -1.10
C LEU A 25 -1.92 1.94 -1.32
N VAL A 26 -2.00 2.73 -2.40
CA VAL A 26 -0.99 3.74 -2.75
C VAL A 26 -0.78 4.76 -1.63
N ARG A 27 -1.85 5.16 -0.93
CA ARG A 27 -1.76 6.16 0.15
C ARG A 27 -1.10 5.62 1.43
N ASN A 28 -1.03 4.30 1.62
CA ASN A 28 -0.61 3.69 2.88
C ASN A 28 0.69 2.88 2.80
N LEU A 29 1.43 2.91 1.68
CA LEU A 29 2.69 2.15 1.55
C LEU A 29 3.68 2.38 2.69
N ARG A 30 3.84 3.63 3.14
CA ARG A 30 4.67 3.97 4.30
C ARG A 30 4.19 3.28 5.58
N ASN A 31 2.87 3.29 5.83
CA ASN A 31 2.29 2.68 7.03
C ASN A 31 2.46 1.15 7.00
N PHE A 32 2.31 0.53 5.84
CA PHE A 32 2.56 -0.91 5.66
C PHE A 32 4.03 -1.25 5.94
N ASP A 33 4.94 -0.43 5.44
CA ASP A 33 6.39 -0.60 5.64
C ASP A 33 6.80 -0.44 7.11
N GLU A 34 6.32 0.62 7.77
CA GLU A 34 6.59 0.91 9.18
C GLU A 34 5.95 -0.12 10.12
N ALA A 35 4.77 -0.65 9.77
CA ALA A 35 4.12 -1.72 10.53
C ALA A 35 4.83 -3.07 10.37
N GLY A 36 5.64 -3.25 9.33
CA GLY A 36 6.34 -4.51 9.06
C GLY A 36 5.41 -5.62 8.56
N VAL A 37 4.48 -5.28 7.64
CA VAL A 37 3.63 -6.30 6.99
C VAL A 37 4.50 -7.34 6.26
N ARG A 38 4.01 -8.58 6.21
CA ARG A 38 4.67 -9.69 5.53
C ARG A 38 4.85 -9.43 4.03
N ASP A 39 5.96 -9.94 3.50
CA ASP A 39 6.36 -9.70 2.11
C ASP A 39 5.34 -10.27 1.12
N GLU A 40 4.66 -11.37 1.42
CA GLU A 40 3.63 -11.94 0.54
C GLU A 40 2.43 -11.00 0.39
N VAL A 41 2.05 -10.31 1.48
CA VAL A 41 0.94 -9.36 1.48
C VAL A 41 1.36 -8.05 0.79
N ALA A 42 2.60 -7.60 1.03
CA ALA A 42 3.17 -6.46 0.32
C ALA A 42 3.27 -6.71 -1.19
N ALA A 43 3.69 -7.91 -1.61
CA ALA A 43 3.80 -8.30 -3.01
C ALA A 43 2.42 -8.29 -3.70
N ALA A 44 1.37 -8.79 -3.04
CA ALA A 44 0.01 -8.73 -3.58
C ALA A 44 -0.48 -7.27 -3.77
N ALA A 45 -0.18 -6.39 -2.81
CA ALA A 45 -0.48 -4.97 -2.93
C ALA A 45 0.32 -4.31 -4.06
N ALA A 46 1.62 -4.61 -4.17
CA ALA A 46 2.51 -4.12 -5.22
C ALA A 46 2.00 -4.52 -6.61
N ALA A 47 1.64 -5.80 -6.79
CA ALA A 47 1.08 -6.32 -8.03
C ALA A 47 -0.19 -5.54 -8.44
N ARG A 48 -1.11 -5.30 -7.50
CA ARG A 48 -2.36 -4.56 -7.75
C ARG A 48 -2.13 -3.09 -8.10
N ILE A 49 -1.16 -2.41 -7.48
CA ILE A 49 -0.88 -1.00 -7.78
C ILE A 49 0.00 -0.82 -9.03
N SER A 50 0.60 -1.90 -9.54
CA SER A 50 1.32 -1.94 -10.82
C SER A 50 0.49 -2.48 -11.98
N ASP A 51 -0.67 -3.11 -11.72
CA ASP A 51 -1.56 -3.62 -12.75
C ASP A 51 -2.16 -2.47 -13.60
N PRO A 52 -1.92 -2.43 -14.92
CA PRO A 52 -2.42 -1.36 -15.79
C PRO A 52 -3.93 -1.17 -15.71
N GLU A 53 -4.71 -2.24 -15.59
CA GLU A 53 -6.17 -2.16 -15.52
C GLU A 53 -6.62 -1.53 -14.18
N ALA A 54 -6.07 -2.00 -13.06
CA ALA A 54 -6.32 -1.40 -11.75
C ALA A 54 -5.85 0.06 -11.67
N VAL A 55 -4.74 0.41 -12.29
CA VAL A 55 -4.23 1.79 -12.37
C VAL A 55 -5.20 2.67 -13.16
N ALA A 56 -5.63 2.23 -14.34
CA ALA A 56 -6.59 2.96 -15.18
C ALA A 56 -7.93 3.16 -14.46
N ALA A 57 -8.45 2.10 -13.82
CA ALA A 57 -9.71 2.14 -13.06
C ALA A 57 -9.63 3.05 -11.82
N SER A 58 -8.44 3.23 -11.24
CA SER A 58 -8.25 4.05 -10.03
C SER A 58 -8.53 5.54 -10.24
N ARG A 59 -8.43 6.04 -11.49
CA ARG A 59 -8.54 7.47 -11.85
C ARG A 59 -7.64 8.38 -11.00
N GLN A 60 -6.51 7.85 -10.52
CA GLN A 60 -5.51 8.61 -9.78
C GLN A 60 -4.59 9.35 -10.73
N PHE A 61 -4.20 10.58 -10.35
CA PHE A 61 -3.15 11.28 -11.07
C PHE A 61 -1.80 10.56 -10.94
N PRO A 62 -0.97 10.55 -12.00
CA PRO A 62 0.36 9.91 -11.97
C PRO A 62 1.24 10.36 -10.80
N PHE A 63 1.16 11.63 -10.39
CA PHE A 63 1.97 12.15 -9.28
C PHE A 63 1.69 11.43 -7.94
N ARG A 64 0.54 10.78 -7.77
CA ARG A 64 0.22 10.02 -6.54
C ARG A 64 1.11 8.79 -6.39
N TYR A 65 1.42 8.11 -7.49
CA TYR A 65 2.34 6.97 -7.50
C TYR A 65 3.78 7.43 -7.25
N LEU A 66 4.20 8.53 -7.86
CA LEU A 66 5.51 9.13 -7.59
C LEU A 66 5.65 9.55 -6.12
N ALA A 67 4.61 10.14 -5.53
CA ALA A 67 4.61 10.51 -4.12
C ALA A 67 4.69 9.27 -3.22
N ALA A 68 3.93 8.21 -3.52
CA ALA A 68 3.97 6.96 -2.75
C ALA A 68 5.37 6.32 -2.78
N TYR A 69 6.00 6.25 -3.95
CA TYR A 69 7.37 5.77 -4.12
C TYR A 69 8.38 6.58 -3.28
N ARG A 70 8.27 7.91 -3.28
CA ARG A 70 9.18 8.80 -2.52
C ARG A 70 8.99 8.74 -1.00
N HIS A 71 7.81 8.34 -0.53
CA HIS A 71 7.47 8.29 0.89
C HIS A 71 7.56 6.89 1.50
N ALA A 72 7.69 5.85 0.69
CA ALA A 72 7.97 4.50 1.16
C ALA A 72 9.45 4.39 1.58
N PRO A 73 9.75 4.03 2.84
CA PRO A 73 11.14 3.98 3.34
C PRO A 73 11.99 2.85 2.73
N SER A 74 11.36 1.72 2.39
CA SER A 74 12.03 0.52 1.89
C SER A 74 11.99 0.36 0.36
N LEU A 75 13.03 -0.25 -0.20
CA LEU A 75 13.11 -0.65 -1.61
C LEU A 75 12.12 -1.75 -2.00
N ARG A 76 11.43 -2.39 -1.04
CA ARG A 76 10.42 -3.43 -1.33
C ARG A 76 9.26 -2.95 -2.23
N TRP A 77 9.09 -1.63 -2.34
CA TRP A 77 8.07 -0.99 -3.17
C TRP A 77 8.61 -0.47 -4.51
N ALA A 78 9.93 -0.53 -4.74
CA ALA A 78 10.58 -0.03 -5.95
C ALA A 78 10.47 -1.01 -7.13
N HIS A 79 10.28 -2.29 -6.83
CA HIS A 79 10.19 -3.37 -7.81
C HIS A 79 9.06 -4.32 -7.41
N PRO A 80 8.30 -4.89 -8.37
CA PRO A 80 7.46 -6.04 -8.09
C PRO A 80 8.36 -7.17 -7.57
N LEU A 81 8.07 -7.69 -6.38
CA LEU A 81 8.73 -8.86 -5.79
C LEU A 81 8.36 -10.13 -6.56
#